data_AF-A0A967WS78-F1
#
_entry.id   AF-A0A967WS78-F1
#
_cell.length_a   1.000
_cell.length_b   1.000
_cell.length_c   1.000
_cell.angle_alpha   90.00
_cell.angle_beta   90.00
_cell.angle_gamma   90.00
#
_symmetry.space_group_name_H-M   'P 1'
#
loop_
_entity.id
_entity.type
_entity.pdbx_description
1 polymer ?
#
loop_
_entity_poly.entity_id
_entity_poly.type
_entity_poly.pdbx_seq_one_letter_code
_entity_poly.pdbx_strand_id
1 'polypeptide(L)' 'RFKAAVAQRGVYDLASFYSTSDIPILTEWEFEATPWGNPQLLWKYSPLAYVENIHTPLLLLHS' A
#
# COMPACT_ATOMS: atom_id res chain seq x y z
N ARG A 1 6.60 20.66 0.04
CA ARG A 1 5.94 19.76 1.03
C ARG A 1 4.46 20.12 1.10
N PHE A 2 3.58 19.15 1.30
CA PHE A 2 2.13 19.34 1.34
C PHE A 2 1.67 19.94 2.69
N LYS A 3 0.62 20.76 2.67
CA LYS A 3 0.02 21.34 3.89
C LYS A 3 -1.02 20.41 4.53
N ALA A 4 -1.71 19.62 3.71
CA ALA A 4 -2.64 18.57 4.09
C ALA A 4 -2.72 17.56 2.94
N ALA A 5 -3.22 16.36 3.22
CA ALA A 5 -3.47 15.33 2.22
C ALA A 5 -4.79 14.58 2.54
N VAL A 6 -5.44 14.09 1.49
CA VAL A 6 -6.60 13.20 1.59
C VAL A 6 -6.32 12.00 0.70
N ALA A 7 -6.36 10.80 1.27
CA ALA A 7 -6.25 9.56 0.51
C ALA A 7 -7.57 8.78 0.61
N GLN A 8 -8.01 8.23 -0.52
CA GLN A 8 -9.30 7.53 -0.61
C GLN A 8 -9.10 6.17 -1.27
N ARG A 9 -9.68 5.12 -0.67
CA ARG A 9 -9.67 3.74 -1.21
C ARG A 9 -8.25 3.27 -1.58
N GLY A 10 -7.27 3.65 -0.77
CA GLY A 10 -5.86 3.39 -1.03
C GLY A 10 -5.40 2.00 -0.62
N VAL A 11 -4.28 1.57 -1.21
CA VAL A 11 -3.52 0.38 -0.83
C VAL A 11 -2.29 0.82 -0.03
N TYR A 12 -2.21 0.40 1.23
CA TYR A 12 -1.15 0.83 2.15
C TYR A 12 -0.19 -0.29 2.54
N ASP A 13 -0.64 -1.54 2.41
CA ASP A 13 0.15 -2.76 2.56
C ASP A 13 -0.21 -3.71 1.41
N LEU A 14 0.76 -3.94 0.52
CA LEU A 14 0.59 -4.78 -0.66
C LEU A 14 0.40 -6.26 -0.30
N ALA A 15 0.95 -6.73 0.82
CA ALA A 15 0.77 -8.12 1.26
C ALA A 15 -0.67 -8.37 1.73
N SER A 16 -1.21 -7.45 2.54
CA SER A 16 -2.61 -7.47 2.95
C SER A 16 -3.54 -7.33 1.76
N PHE A 17 -3.27 -6.37 0.86
CA PHE A 17 -4.08 -6.17 -0.35
C PHE A 17 -4.18 -7.42 -1.21
N TYR A 18 -3.06 -8.11 -1.46
CA TYR A 18 -3.05 -9.37 -2.19
C TYR A 18 -3.93 -10.45 -1.54
N SER A 19 -4.03 -10.47 -0.22
CA SER A 19 -4.74 -11.53 0.51
C SER A 19 -6.22 -11.24 0.73
N THR A 20 -6.65 -9.96 0.62
CA THR A 20 -8.02 -9.54 0.93
C THR A 20 -8.75 -8.88 -0.24
N SER A 21 -8.03 -8.44 -1.27
CA SER A 21 -8.65 -7.90 -2.48
C SER A 21 -9.35 -9.02 -3.25
N ASP A 22 -10.45 -8.66 -3.90
CA ASP A 22 -11.13 -9.44 -4.91
C ASP A 22 -10.33 -9.57 -6.23
N ILE A 23 -9.27 -8.77 -6.41
CA ILE A 23 -8.42 -8.76 -7.60
C ILE A 23 -6.93 -8.84 -7.21
N PRO A 24 -6.48 -9.96 -6.59
CA PRO A 24 -5.09 -10.13 -6.14
C PRO A 24 -4.07 -10.09 -7.28
N ILE A 25 -4.51 -10.45 -8.50
CA ILE A 25 -3.67 -10.50 -9.70
C ILE A 25 -3.05 -9.14 -10.07
N LEU A 26 -3.61 -8.02 -9.61
CA LEU A 26 -3.02 -6.69 -9.82
C LEU A 26 -1.62 -6.57 -9.21
N THR A 27 -1.38 -7.20 -8.06
CA THR A 27 -0.04 -7.18 -7.44
C THR A 27 0.94 -8.04 -8.22
N GLU A 28 0.53 -9.19 -8.72
CA GLU A 28 1.38 -10.05 -9.55
C GLU A 28 1.74 -9.37 -10.88
N TRP A 29 0.79 -8.69 -11.52
CA TRP A 29 1.05 -7.99 -12.78
C TRP A 29 1.98 -6.79 -12.62
N GLU A 30 1.82 -6.01 -11.55
CA GLU A 30 2.60 -4.79 -11.35
C GLU A 30 3.99 -5.07 -10.75
N PHE A 31 4.08 -6.02 -9.81
CA PHE A 31 5.31 -6.27 -9.05
C PHE A 31 6.01 -7.57 -9.40
N GLU A 32 5.41 -8.41 -10.26
CA GLU A 32 5.91 -9.76 -10.57
C GLU A 32 6.20 -10.57 -9.30
N ALA A 33 5.37 -10.38 -8.27
CA ALA A 33 5.60 -10.89 -6.92
C ALA A 33 4.30 -11.27 -6.20
N THR A 34 4.41 -12.29 -5.36
CA THR A 34 3.41 -12.66 -4.35
C THR A 34 3.97 -12.37 -2.95
N PRO A 35 3.12 -12.32 -1.90
CA PRO A 35 3.57 -12.06 -0.53
C PRO A 35 4.62 -13.06 -0.01
N TRP A 36 4.58 -14.31 -0.46
CA TRP A 36 5.59 -15.33 -0.09
C TRP A 36 6.74 -15.42 -1.10
N GLY A 37 6.56 -14.98 -2.35
CA GLY A 37 7.60 -15.01 -3.37
C GLY A 37 8.65 -13.91 -3.20
N ASN A 38 8.22 -12.69 -2.89
CA ASN A 38 9.12 -11.56 -2.66
C ASN A 38 8.54 -10.54 -1.66
N PRO A 39 8.45 -10.90 -0.36
CA PRO A 39 7.86 -10.04 0.66
C PRO A 39 8.60 -8.70 0.81
N GLN A 40 9.92 -8.67 0.60
CA GLN A 40 10.72 -7.45 0.74
C GLN A 40 10.41 -6.42 -0.34
N LEU A 41 10.14 -6.88 -1.57
CA LEU A 41 9.71 -5.99 -2.66
C LEU A 41 8.37 -5.34 -2.35
N LEU A 42 7.37 -6.14 -1.95
CA LEU A 42 6.04 -5.63 -1.62
C LEU A 42 6.09 -4.70 -0.41
N TRP A 43 6.90 -5.02 0.61
CA TRP A 43 7.13 -4.12 1.75
C TRP A 43 7.76 -2.79 1.32
N LYS A 44 8.79 -2.83 0.47
CA LYS A 44 9.46 -1.62 -0.05
C LYS A 44 8.50 -0.67 -0.77
N TYR A 45 7.46 -1.17 -1.44
CA TYR A 45 6.49 -0.33 -2.14
C TYR A 45 5.21 -0.08 -1.34
N SER A 46 5.09 -0.63 -0.14
CA SER A 46 3.95 -0.39 0.74
C SER A 46 4.12 0.95 1.46
N PRO A 47 3.16 1.90 1.35
CA PRO A 47 3.21 3.15 2.11
C PRO A 47 3.40 2.96 3.63
N LEU A 48 2.90 1.85 4.19
CA LEU A 48 3.03 1.50 5.60
C LEU A 48 4.51 1.40 6.04
N ALA A 49 5.43 1.01 5.16
CA ALA A 49 6.86 0.91 5.45
C ALA A 49 7.52 2.26 5.78
N TYR A 50 6.86 3.37 5.45
CA TYR A 50 7.38 4.73 5.61
C TYR A 50 6.50 5.60 6.50
N VAL A 51 5.60 5.01 7.28
CA VAL A 51 4.63 5.74 8.11
C VAL A 51 5.29 6.74 9.07
N GLU A 52 6.49 6.42 9.56
CA GLU A 52 7.26 7.29 10.47
C GLU A 52 7.67 8.63 9.83
N ASN A 53 7.71 8.70 8.49
CA ASN A 53 8.06 9.91 7.75
C ASN A 53 6.86 10.85 7.51
N ILE A 54 5.65 10.45 7.91
CA ILE A 54 4.43 11.23 7.70
C ILE A 54 4.31 12.32 8.77
N HIS A 55 4.47 13.57 8.33
CA HIS A 55 4.24 14.77 9.17
C HIS A 55 3.11 15.66 8.62
N THR A 56 2.57 15.31 7.45
CA THR A 56 1.45 16.03 6.83
C THR A 56 0.15 15.52 7.45
N PRO A 57 -0.75 16.39 7.95
CA PRO A 57 -2.10 15.98 8.34
C PRO A 57 -2.78 15.22 7.20
N LEU A 58 -3.18 13.97 7.46
CA LEU A 58 -3.71 13.05 6.47
C LEU A 58 -5.11 12.59 6.89
N LEU A 59 -6.09 12.80 6.01
CA LEU A 59 -7.43 12.21 6.12
C LEU A 59 -7.49 10.93 5.25
N LEU A 60 -7.93 9.83 5.84
CA LEU A 60 -8.16 8.56 5.14
C LEU A 60 -9.68 8.36 4.94
N LEU A 61 -10.10 8.11 3.70
CA LEU A 61 -11.48 7.84 3.32
C LEU A 61 -11.62 6.41 2.77
N HIS A 62 -12.51 5.60 3.34
CA HIS A 62 -12.76 4.22 2.92
C HIS A 62 -14.23 3.82 3.14
N SER A 63 -14.71 2.76 2.48
CA SER A 63 -16.04 2.17 2.64
C SER A 63 -15.98 0.66 2.57
#